data_AF-A0A924KST1-F1
#
_entry.id   AF-A0A924KST1-F1
#
_cell.length_a   1.000
_cell.length_b   1.000
_cell.length_c   1.000
_cell.angle_alpha   90.00
_cell.angle_beta   90.00
_cell.angle_gamma   90.00
#
_symmetry.space_group_name_H-M   'P 1'
#
loop_
_entity.id
_entity.type
_entity.pdbx_description
1 polymer ?
#
loop_
_entity_poly.entity_id
_entity_poly.type
_entity_poly.pdbx_seq_one_letter_code
_entity_poly.pdbx_strand_id
1 'polypeptide(L)'
;MATKRKKETPATDTKPKDRTAIKVYANAKGGETDDEATARTLLRPAAMAAHSIQQMGGVALFDINALITELEKQTTALAANDMARAEATLLVQAHTLDALFNRMLSLGISETRLNQFEAFMRVALKAQSQCRTTLEALAEIKNPKAIAFVKQANIAGGYQQVNNGAPSHAEKKERRPNELLKELTHETVDSRGAAAAGATNSPMETVGAIHRRTNGKGKSKGIAERL
;
A
#
# COMPACT_ATOMS: atom_id res chain seq x y z
N MET A 1 31.28 68.92 24.10
CA MET A 1 30.29 67.92 23.63
C MET A 1 30.78 67.34 22.31
N ALA A 2 31.34 66.13 22.33
CA ALA A 2 31.88 65.47 21.15
C ALA A 2 30.87 64.42 20.65
N THR A 3 30.25 64.66 19.50
CA THR A 3 29.36 63.72 18.81
C THR A 3 30.19 62.65 18.08
N LYS A 4 30.20 61.43 18.61
CA LYS A 4 30.72 60.24 17.92
C LYS A 4 29.83 59.93 16.70
N ARG A 5 30.40 59.98 15.50
CA ARG A 5 29.80 59.36 14.30
C ARG A 5 29.78 57.84 14.50
N LYS A 6 28.58 57.26 14.42
CA LYS A 6 28.34 55.81 14.40
C LYS A 6 28.91 55.27 13.09
N LYS A 7 29.86 54.34 13.14
CA LYS A 7 30.28 53.54 11.98
C LYS A 7 29.12 52.61 11.63
N GLU A 8 28.51 52.82 10.47
CA GLU A 8 27.63 51.83 9.86
C GLU A 8 28.49 50.66 9.37
N THR A 9 28.19 49.48 9.90
CA THR A 9 28.69 48.20 9.40
C THR A 9 28.06 47.93 8.03
N PRO A 10 28.79 47.47 7.01
CA PRO A 10 28.19 47.19 5.70
C PRO A 10 27.20 46.04 5.83
N ALA A 11 25.98 46.25 5.32
CA ALA A 11 24.99 45.20 5.13
C ALA A 11 25.58 44.11 4.23
N THR A 12 25.58 42.87 4.73
CA THR A 12 25.90 41.69 3.92
C THR A 12 24.83 41.53 2.85
N ASP A 13 25.21 41.84 1.61
CA ASP A 13 24.44 41.61 0.40
C ASP A 13 24.36 40.10 0.13
N THR A 14 23.40 39.42 0.75
CA THR A 14 23.14 38.00 0.48
C THR A 14 22.20 37.91 -0.72
N LYS A 15 22.76 37.58 -1.88
CA LYS A 15 22.03 37.04 -3.04
C LYS A 15 20.95 36.03 -2.58
N PRO A 16 19.77 35.99 -3.23
CA PRO A 16 18.71 35.05 -2.87
C PRO A 16 19.26 33.62 -2.89
N LYS A 17 19.19 32.94 -1.75
CA LYS A 17 19.58 31.53 -1.62
C LYS A 17 18.67 30.71 -2.53
N ASP A 18 19.24 30.07 -3.55
CA ASP A 18 18.48 29.12 -4.38
C ASP A 18 17.95 28.01 -3.47
N ARG A 19 16.63 27.98 -3.29
CA ARG A 19 15.93 27.07 -2.39
C ARG A 19 15.90 25.64 -2.95
N THR A 20 16.28 25.48 -4.21
CA THR A 20 16.16 24.24 -4.99
C THR A 20 17.52 23.57 -5.26
N ALA A 21 18.61 24.33 -5.20
CA ALA A 21 19.95 23.80 -5.38
C ALA A 21 20.41 22.99 -4.16
N ILE A 22 20.74 21.70 -4.36
CA ILE A 22 21.36 20.85 -3.32
C ILE A 22 22.84 21.20 -3.21
N LYS A 23 23.30 21.45 -1.98
CA LYS A 23 24.72 21.71 -1.71
C LYS A 23 25.50 20.41 -1.70
N VAL A 24 26.52 20.34 -2.54
CA VAL A 24 27.50 19.25 -2.59
C VAL A 24 28.74 19.69 -1.80
N TYR A 25 29.24 18.81 -0.94
CA TYR A 25 30.49 19.03 -0.21
C TYR A 25 31.48 17.93 -0.62
N ALA A 26 32.68 18.34 -1.04
CA ALA A 26 33.79 17.44 -1.33
C ALA A 26 34.31 16.76 -0.05
N ASN A 27 34.84 15.54 -0.18
CA ASN A 27 35.42 14.85 0.97
C ASN A 27 36.66 15.57 1.50
N ALA A 28 36.77 15.68 2.83
CA ALA A 28 37.90 16.34 3.48
C ALA A 28 39.25 15.61 3.31
N LYS A 29 39.24 14.34 2.88
CA LYS A 29 40.45 13.51 2.72
C LYS A 29 41.22 13.73 1.42
N GLY A 30 40.71 14.57 0.51
CA GLY A 30 41.34 14.87 -0.78
C GLY A 30 41.28 13.70 -1.77
N GLY A 31 41.12 14.01 -3.06
CA GLY A 31 41.13 13.02 -4.15
C GLY A 31 39.75 12.58 -4.68
N GLU A 32 38.66 13.13 -4.16
CA GLU A 32 37.31 12.94 -4.72
C GLU A 32 37.06 13.96 -5.83
N THR A 33 36.56 13.50 -6.98
CA THR A 33 36.11 14.37 -8.08
C THR A 33 34.77 15.04 -7.77
N ASP A 34 34.45 16.14 -8.44
CA ASP A 34 33.15 16.82 -8.27
C ASP A 34 31.96 15.90 -8.63
N ASP A 35 32.12 15.03 -9.62
CA ASP A 35 31.13 14.05 -10.04
C ASP A 35 30.91 12.98 -8.97
N GLU A 36 31.99 12.49 -8.35
CA GLU A 36 31.91 11.53 -7.23
C GLU A 36 31.24 12.15 -6.00
N ALA A 37 31.61 13.39 -5.65
CA ALA A 37 31.00 14.12 -4.54
C ALA A 37 29.50 14.36 -4.78
N THR A 38 29.12 14.66 -6.02
CA THR A 38 27.73 14.82 -6.45
C THR A 38 26.97 13.52 -6.34
N ALA A 39 27.50 12.42 -6.90
CA ALA A 39 26.89 11.10 -6.83
C ALA A 39 26.68 10.64 -5.39
N ARG A 40 27.69 10.79 -4.52
CA ARG A 40 27.57 10.48 -3.08
C ARG A 40 26.48 11.32 -2.41
N THR A 41 26.41 12.60 -2.72
CA THR A 41 25.42 13.50 -2.13
C THR A 41 24.01 13.11 -2.55
N LEU A 42 23.81 12.78 -3.83
CA LEU A 42 22.53 12.35 -4.36
C LEU A 42 22.07 11.02 -3.78
N LEU A 43 22.97 10.05 -3.56
CA LEU A 43 22.62 8.74 -3.02
C LEU A 43 22.32 8.73 -1.51
N ARG A 44 22.48 9.85 -0.79
CA ARG A 44 22.04 9.95 0.61
C ARG A 44 20.52 9.75 0.69
N PRO A 45 20.00 8.86 1.57
CA PRO A 45 18.56 8.65 1.70
C PRO A 45 17.77 9.95 1.94
N ALA A 46 18.33 10.86 2.74
CA ALA A 46 17.74 12.17 3.00
C ALA A 46 17.69 13.07 1.76
N ALA A 47 18.71 13.04 0.90
CA ALA A 47 18.74 13.82 -0.35
C ALA A 47 17.70 13.31 -1.35
N MET A 48 17.60 11.99 -1.53
CA MET A 48 16.58 11.38 -2.38
C MET A 48 15.16 11.66 -1.87
N ALA A 49 14.93 11.47 -0.57
CA ALA A 49 13.63 11.75 0.03
C ALA A 49 13.26 13.24 -0.11
N ALA A 50 14.20 14.15 0.16
CA ALA A 50 13.97 15.58 0.03
C ALA A 50 13.65 15.98 -1.42
N HIS A 51 14.36 15.41 -2.40
CA HIS A 51 14.08 15.63 -3.82
C HIS A 51 12.67 15.16 -4.21
N SER A 52 12.28 13.94 -3.81
CA SER A 52 10.94 13.42 -4.06
C SER A 52 9.84 14.26 -3.41
N ILE A 53 10.04 14.69 -2.16
CA ILE A 53 9.09 15.56 -1.45
C ILE A 53 8.96 16.91 -2.16
N GLN A 54 10.06 17.46 -2.68
CA GLN A 54 10.04 18.71 -3.47
C GLN A 54 9.26 18.57 -4.77
N GLN A 55 9.39 17.45 -5.47
CA GLN A 55 8.60 17.18 -6.68
C GLN A 55 7.10 17.09 -6.38
N MET A 56 6.72 16.51 -5.24
CA MET A 56 5.30 16.39 -4.83
C MET A 56 4.69 17.69 -4.31
N GLY A 57 5.45 18.47 -3.53
CA GLY A 57 4.97 19.71 -2.92
C GLY A 57 4.90 20.90 -3.89
N GLY A 58 5.57 20.80 -5.03
CA GLY A 58 5.82 21.95 -5.90
C GLY A 58 7.14 22.63 -5.56
N VAL A 59 7.85 23.02 -6.61
CA VAL A 59 9.20 23.58 -6.53
C VAL A 59 9.18 24.86 -5.68
N ALA A 60 10.04 24.91 -4.65
CA ALA A 60 10.31 26.04 -3.75
C ALA A 60 9.44 26.24 -2.49
N LEU A 61 8.49 25.35 -2.16
CA LEU A 61 7.76 25.42 -0.89
C LEU A 61 8.71 25.45 0.33
N PHE A 62 9.76 24.65 0.31
CA PHE A 62 10.77 24.54 1.36
C PHE A 62 12.18 24.57 0.76
N ASP A 63 13.15 24.97 1.59
CA ASP A 63 14.57 24.90 1.24
C ASP A 63 15.04 23.44 1.26
N ILE A 64 15.50 22.92 0.12
CA ILE A 64 15.86 21.49 0.00
C ILE A 64 16.97 21.10 0.97
N ASN A 65 17.96 21.97 1.22
CA ASN A 65 19.06 21.66 2.12
C ASN A 65 18.60 21.63 3.59
N ALA A 66 17.66 22.50 3.97
CA ALA A 66 17.03 22.45 5.28
C ALA A 66 16.22 21.16 5.46
N LEU A 67 15.49 20.72 4.43
CA LEU A 67 14.77 19.45 4.47
C LEU A 67 15.71 18.25 4.58
N ILE A 68 16.80 18.23 3.81
CA ILE A 68 17.85 17.20 3.93
C ILE A 68 18.38 17.15 5.36
N THR A 69 18.76 18.31 5.91
CA THR A 69 19.30 18.41 7.27
C THR A 69 18.30 17.88 8.31
N GLU A 70 17.01 18.20 8.17
CA GLU A 70 15.98 17.71 9.07
C GLU A 70 15.78 16.19 8.95
N LEU A 71 15.73 15.65 7.73
CA LEU A 71 15.62 14.21 7.50
C LEU A 71 16.81 13.44 8.09
N GLU A 72 18.02 14.00 8.03
CA GLU A 72 19.22 13.40 8.64
C GLU A 72 19.21 13.41 10.16
N LYS A 73 18.63 14.45 10.78
CA LYS A 73 18.41 14.44 12.23
C LYS A 73 17.50 13.29 12.62
N GLN A 74 16.47 13.00 11.82
CA GLN A 74 15.54 11.91 12.11
C GLN A 74 16.17 10.54 11.93
N THR A 75 17.00 10.34 10.90
CA THR A 75 17.74 9.08 10.75
C THR A 75 18.74 8.90 11.89
N THR A 76 19.37 9.98 12.36
CA THR A 76 20.30 9.95 13.50
C THR A 76 19.57 9.65 14.82
N ALA A 77 18.41 10.27 15.05
CA ALA A 77 17.57 9.99 16.22
C ALA A 77 17.13 8.52 16.26
N LEU A 78 16.68 7.99 15.11
CA LEU A 78 16.33 6.57 14.97
C LEU A 78 17.52 5.66 15.27
N ALA A 79 18.71 5.98 14.77
CA ALA A 79 19.94 5.23 15.06
C ALA A 79 20.33 5.27 16.54
N ALA A 80 19.90 6.29 17.28
CA ALA A 80 20.04 6.41 18.73
C ALA A 80 18.90 5.74 19.53
N ASN A 81 18.06 4.93 18.87
CA ASN A 81 16.85 4.30 19.44
C ASN A 81 15.77 5.30 19.91
N ASP A 82 15.76 6.53 19.40
CA ASP A 82 14.66 7.46 19.62
C ASP A 82 13.54 7.21 18.59
N MET A 83 12.46 6.58 19.07
CA MET A 83 11.27 6.26 18.27
C MET A 83 10.16 7.32 18.36
N ALA A 84 10.36 8.42 19.11
CA ALA A 84 9.28 9.35 19.44
C ALA A 84 8.57 9.92 18.20
N ARG A 85 9.34 10.30 17.15
CA ARG A 85 8.73 10.79 15.91
C ARG A 85 7.97 9.69 15.16
N ALA A 86 8.51 8.47 15.10
CA ALA A 86 7.84 7.37 14.42
C ALA A 86 6.51 7.02 15.10
N GLU A 87 6.51 6.97 16.44
CA GLU A 87 5.31 6.77 17.25
C GLU A 87 4.28 7.88 17.04
N ALA A 88 4.70 9.15 17.12
CA ALA A 88 3.84 10.29 16.87
C ALA A 88 3.26 10.27 15.44
N THR A 89 4.08 9.89 14.45
CA THR A 89 3.66 9.80 13.05
C THR A 89 2.58 8.73 12.87
N LEU A 90 2.79 7.53 13.42
CA LEU A 90 1.81 6.44 13.34
C LEU A 90 0.51 6.80 14.07
N LEU A 91 0.59 7.45 15.23
CA LEU A 91 -0.59 7.89 15.97
C LEU A 91 -1.40 8.93 15.19
N VAL A 92 -0.73 9.93 14.61
CA VAL A 92 -1.38 10.95 13.76
C VAL A 92 -1.99 10.31 12.50
N GLN A 93 -1.31 9.34 11.89
CA GLN A 93 -1.84 8.60 10.74
C GLN A 93 -3.09 7.79 11.12
N ALA A 94 -3.08 7.12 12.28
CA ALA A 94 -4.24 6.38 12.79
C ALA A 94 -5.45 7.32 12.96
N HIS A 95 -5.27 8.48 13.58
CA HIS A 95 -6.33 9.49 13.71
C HIS A 95 -6.83 10.00 12.35
N THR A 96 -5.93 10.20 11.39
CA THR A 96 -6.30 10.65 10.04
C THR A 96 -7.11 9.59 9.30
N LEU A 97 -6.74 8.31 9.44
CA LEU A 97 -7.46 7.18 8.85
C LEU A 97 -8.83 6.98 9.51
N ASP A 98 -8.93 7.15 10.82
CA ASP A 98 -10.23 7.13 11.53
C ASP A 98 -11.15 8.27 11.09
N ALA A 99 -10.62 9.49 10.95
CA ALA A 99 -11.37 10.61 10.40
C ALA A 99 -11.84 10.34 8.95
N LEU A 100 -10.97 9.74 8.11
CA LEU A 100 -11.32 9.32 6.75
C LEU A 100 -12.43 8.27 6.75
N PHE A 101 -12.35 7.27 7.63
CA PHE A 101 -13.40 6.26 7.81
C PHE A 101 -14.74 6.92 8.13
N ASN A 102 -14.78 7.78 9.17
CA ASN A 102 -16.00 8.47 9.59
C ASN A 102 -16.58 9.35 8.47
N ARG A 103 -15.71 10.05 7.73
CA ARG A 103 -16.14 10.90 6.61
C ARG A 103 -16.72 10.09 5.45
N MET A 104 -16.05 9.00 5.05
CA MET A 104 -16.53 8.14 3.96
C MET A 104 -17.79 7.37 4.35
N LEU A 105 -17.90 6.91 5.60
CA LEU A 105 -19.10 6.26 6.12
C LEU A 105 -20.30 7.22 6.08
N SER A 106 -20.13 8.45 6.52
CA SER A 106 -21.18 9.48 6.49
C SER A 106 -21.64 9.78 5.07
N LEU A 107 -20.70 9.91 4.13
CA LEU A 107 -21.03 10.09 2.71
C LEU A 107 -21.74 8.86 2.13
N GLY A 108 -21.27 7.65 2.44
CA GLY A 108 -21.89 6.40 2.01
C GLY A 108 -23.35 6.30 2.45
N ILE A 109 -23.64 6.47 3.74
CA ILE A 109 -25.01 6.36 4.28
C ILE A 109 -25.96 7.39 3.66
N SER A 110 -25.45 8.55 3.24
CA SER A 110 -26.27 9.58 2.58
C SER A 110 -26.58 9.30 1.10
N GLU A 111 -25.98 8.27 0.50
CA GLU A 111 -26.11 7.98 -0.93
C GLU A 111 -27.24 7.00 -1.23
N THR A 112 -28.03 7.33 -2.25
CA THR A 112 -29.13 6.48 -2.74
C THR A 112 -28.70 5.59 -3.90
N ARG A 113 -27.64 5.99 -4.63
CA ARG A 113 -27.09 5.22 -5.75
C ARG A 113 -26.16 4.15 -5.22
N LEU A 114 -26.50 2.89 -5.46
CA LEU A 114 -25.74 1.73 -4.98
C LEU A 114 -24.25 1.78 -5.33
N ASN A 115 -23.90 2.20 -6.56
CA ASN A 115 -22.50 2.27 -6.98
C ASN A 115 -21.68 3.29 -6.16
N GLN A 116 -22.28 4.43 -5.80
CA GLN A 116 -21.61 5.47 -5.03
C GLN A 116 -21.54 5.09 -3.55
N PHE A 117 -22.62 4.49 -3.03
CA PHE A 117 -22.65 3.86 -1.71
C PHE A 117 -21.51 2.84 -1.58
N GLU A 118 -21.42 1.89 -2.51
CA GLU A 118 -20.39 0.85 -2.49
C GLU A 118 -18.97 1.44 -2.57
N ALA A 119 -18.75 2.43 -3.43
CA ALA A 119 -17.45 3.08 -3.57
C ALA A 119 -17.00 3.74 -2.25
N PHE A 120 -17.87 4.51 -1.60
CA PHE A 120 -17.56 5.13 -0.31
C PHE A 120 -17.38 4.09 0.80
N MET A 121 -18.26 3.08 0.88
CA MET A 121 -18.15 2.02 1.87
C MET A 121 -16.85 1.22 1.71
N ARG A 122 -16.39 0.96 0.49
CA ARG A 122 -15.12 0.29 0.22
C ARG A 122 -13.93 1.10 0.74
N VAL A 123 -13.91 2.41 0.50
CA VAL A 123 -12.86 3.30 1.03
C VAL A 123 -12.93 3.39 2.55
N ALA A 124 -14.13 3.49 3.12
CA ALA A 124 -14.33 3.54 4.58
C ALA A 124 -13.77 2.28 5.25
N LEU A 125 -14.20 1.09 4.84
CA LEU A 125 -13.75 -0.17 5.42
C LEU A 125 -12.24 -0.40 5.23
N LYS A 126 -11.67 0.09 4.12
CA LYS A 126 -10.21 0.09 3.92
C LYS A 126 -9.51 1.06 4.87
N ALA A 127 -10.04 2.26 5.09
CA ALA A 127 -9.47 3.21 6.04
C ALA A 127 -9.49 2.65 7.47
N GLN A 128 -10.60 2.02 7.86
CA GLN A 128 -10.73 1.32 9.15
C GLN A 128 -9.70 0.20 9.31
N SER A 129 -9.54 -0.66 8.31
CA SER A 129 -8.58 -1.78 8.39
C SER A 129 -7.14 -1.27 8.48
N GLN A 130 -6.79 -0.22 7.73
CA GLN A 130 -5.48 0.41 7.80
C GLN A 130 -5.24 1.13 9.14
N CYS A 131 -6.25 1.78 9.70
CA CYS A 131 -6.16 2.38 11.04
C CYS A 131 -5.79 1.32 12.09
N ARG A 132 -6.47 0.16 12.07
CA ARG A 132 -6.13 -0.97 12.94
C ARG A 132 -4.68 -1.42 12.73
N THR A 133 -4.24 -1.59 11.48
CA THR A 133 -2.86 -1.97 11.17
C THR A 133 -1.82 -0.95 11.68
N THR A 134 -2.12 0.35 11.60
CA THR A 134 -1.22 1.38 12.16
C THR A 134 -1.11 1.32 13.69
N LEU A 135 -2.23 1.04 14.38
CA LEU A 135 -2.23 0.87 15.84
C LEU A 135 -1.56 -0.43 16.27
N GLU A 136 -1.72 -1.52 15.51
CA GLU A 136 -0.99 -2.77 15.70
C GLU A 136 0.52 -2.55 15.58
N ALA A 137 0.97 -1.82 14.54
CA ALA A 137 2.38 -1.48 14.37
C ALA A 137 2.93 -0.64 15.56
N LEU A 138 2.14 0.32 16.06
CA LEU A 138 2.51 1.10 17.24
C LEU A 138 2.60 0.23 18.51
N ALA A 139 1.68 -0.71 18.69
CA ALA A 139 1.71 -1.67 19.79
C ALA A 139 2.93 -2.59 19.70
N GLU A 140 3.31 -3.03 18.50
CA GLU A 140 4.51 -3.84 18.27
C GLU A 140 5.80 -3.06 18.51
N ILE A 141 5.84 -1.75 18.22
CA ILE A 141 6.97 -0.88 18.58
C ILE A 141 7.09 -0.76 20.11
N LYS A 142 5.97 -0.55 20.82
CA LYS A 142 5.96 -0.39 22.29
C LYS A 142 6.24 -1.68 23.05
N ASN A 143 5.77 -2.80 22.51
CA ASN A 143 5.91 -4.11 23.13
C ASN A 143 6.30 -5.12 22.04
N PRO A 144 7.58 -5.18 21.66
CA PRO A 144 8.03 -6.11 20.64
C PRO A 144 7.73 -7.53 21.14
N LYS A 145 6.98 -8.29 20.33
CA LYS A 145 6.69 -9.70 20.64
C LYS A 145 8.04 -10.39 20.83
N ALA A 146 8.35 -10.77 22.06
CA ALA A 146 9.51 -11.60 22.33
C ALA A 146 9.25 -12.92 21.60
N ILE A 147 9.86 -13.07 20.43
CA ILE A 147 10.01 -14.37 19.81
C ILE A 147 10.95 -15.11 20.74
N ALA A 148 10.38 -15.78 21.74
CA ALA A 148 11.06 -16.85 22.44
C ALA A 148 11.38 -17.85 21.33
N PHE A 149 12.61 -17.78 20.80
CA PHE A 149 13.19 -18.89 20.08
C PHE A 149 13.27 -20.02 21.09
N VAL A 150 12.17 -20.73 21.29
CA VAL A 150 12.18 -22.06 21.86
C VAL A 150 12.85 -22.91 20.81
N LYS A 151 14.18 -22.77 20.73
CA LYS A 151 15.09 -23.78 20.21
C LYS A 151 14.66 -25.01 20.99
N GLN A 152 13.92 -25.91 20.35
CA GLN A 152 13.24 -27.05 20.98
C GLN A 152 13.98 -27.48 22.23
N ALA A 153 13.41 -27.15 23.39
CA ALA A 153 13.90 -27.75 24.62
C ALA A 153 13.48 -29.21 24.48
N ASN A 154 14.39 -30.07 24.01
CA ASN A 154 14.30 -31.51 24.23
C ASN A 154 14.39 -31.71 25.74
N ILE A 155 13.28 -31.48 26.44
CA ILE A 155 13.09 -31.89 27.83
C ILE A 155 12.82 -33.39 27.74
N ALA A 156 13.90 -34.14 27.56
CA ALA A 156 13.86 -35.57 27.51
C ALA A 156 14.00 -36.09 28.94
N GLY A 157 12.90 -36.58 29.53
CA GLY A 157 12.93 -37.42 30.73
C GLY A 157 13.43 -38.85 30.44
N GLY A 158 14.09 -39.08 29.30
CA GLY A 158 14.54 -40.39 28.82
C GLY A 158 15.37 -40.28 27.53
N TYR A 159 15.94 -41.39 27.06
CA TYR A 159 16.80 -41.42 25.88
C TYR A 159 16.01 -41.15 24.59
N GLN A 160 16.13 -39.95 24.04
CA GLN A 160 15.55 -39.60 22.73
C GLN A 160 16.64 -39.70 21.66
N GLN A 161 16.52 -40.66 20.72
CA GLN A 161 17.35 -40.70 19.52
C GLN A 161 16.84 -39.68 18.51
N VAL A 162 17.69 -38.70 18.16
CA VAL A 162 17.46 -37.78 17.05
C VAL A 162 18.18 -38.31 15.81
N ASN A 163 17.43 -38.87 14.86
CA ASN A 163 17.94 -39.23 13.54
C ASN A 163 18.00 -37.98 12.65
N ASN A 164 19.03 -37.14 12.83
CA ASN A 164 19.40 -36.16 11.81
C ASN A 164 20.12 -36.90 10.68
N GLY A 165 19.35 -37.62 9.87
CA GLY A 165 19.85 -38.34 8.71
C GLY A 165 20.45 -37.37 7.70
N ALA A 166 21.72 -37.61 7.34
CA ALA A 166 22.37 -37.08 6.15
C ALA A 166 21.46 -37.29 4.90
N PRO A 167 21.54 -36.43 3.87
CA PRO A 167 20.65 -36.53 2.72
C PRO A 167 20.73 -37.93 2.10
N SER A 168 19.65 -38.69 2.23
CA SER A 168 19.45 -39.93 1.49
C SER A 168 19.40 -39.54 0.02
N HIS A 169 20.47 -39.83 -0.72
CA HIS A 169 20.44 -39.80 -2.17
C HIS A 169 19.31 -40.73 -2.62
N ALA A 170 18.24 -40.15 -3.16
CA ALA A 170 17.18 -40.90 -3.81
C ALA A 170 17.77 -41.63 -5.01
N GLU A 171 17.94 -42.94 -4.88
CA GLU A 171 18.31 -43.84 -5.95
C GLU A 171 17.28 -43.69 -7.08
N LYS A 172 17.77 -43.37 -8.28
CA LYS A 172 16.94 -43.04 -9.44
C LYS A 172 16.26 -44.32 -9.93
N LYS A 173 15.02 -44.57 -9.51
CA LYS A 173 14.19 -45.66 -10.04
C LYS A 173 14.06 -45.50 -11.55
N GLU A 174 14.69 -46.39 -12.31
CA GLU A 174 14.47 -46.52 -13.75
C GLU A 174 12.98 -46.77 -13.99
N ARG A 175 12.31 -45.82 -14.65
CA ARG A 175 10.94 -45.99 -15.12
C ARG A 175 11.00 -46.89 -16.35
N ARG A 176 10.62 -48.16 -16.21
CA ARG A 176 10.29 -49.00 -17.37
C ARG A 176 9.12 -48.34 -18.10
N PRO A 177 9.17 -48.13 -19.42
CA PRO A 177 8.03 -47.57 -20.15
C PRO A 177 6.86 -48.55 -20.10
N ASN A 178 5.68 -48.05 -19.73
CA ASN A 178 4.44 -48.80 -19.88
C ASN A 178 4.14 -48.93 -21.37
N GLU A 179 4.06 -50.16 -21.89
CA GLU A 179 3.68 -50.41 -23.27
C GLU A 179 2.25 -49.90 -23.52
N LEU A 180 2.07 -49.30 -24.69
CA LEU A 180 0.78 -48.78 -25.17
C LEU A 180 -0.22 -49.95 -25.26
N LEU A 181 -1.39 -49.84 -24.63
CA LEU A 181 -2.49 -50.79 -24.84
C LEU A 181 -2.90 -50.75 -26.32
N LYS A 182 -2.48 -51.77 -27.08
CA LYS A 182 -3.00 -52.08 -28.41
C LYS A 182 -3.91 -53.29 -28.28
N GLU A 183 -5.07 -53.12 -27.65
CA GLU A 183 -6.14 -54.09 -27.80
C GLU A 183 -7.49 -53.42 -27.55
N LEU A 184 -8.36 -53.59 -28.54
CA LEU A 184 -9.63 -52.91 -28.71
C LEU A 184 -10.72 -53.79 -28.09
N THR A 185 -10.94 -53.67 -26.78
CA THR A 185 -12.06 -54.37 -26.13
C THR A 185 -12.50 -53.62 -24.88
N HIS A 186 -13.56 -52.84 -25.06
CA HIS A 186 -14.52 -52.29 -24.11
C HIS A 186 -14.27 -52.51 -22.60
N GLU A 187 -13.91 -51.45 -21.89
CA GLU A 187 -14.71 -50.92 -20.76
C GLU A 187 -14.13 -49.57 -20.29
N THR A 188 -14.86 -48.50 -20.55
CA THR A 188 -14.55 -47.16 -20.06
C THR A 188 -14.93 -47.06 -18.58
N VAL A 189 -13.94 -46.92 -17.71
CA VAL A 189 -14.15 -46.57 -16.29
C VAL A 189 -14.38 -45.06 -16.18
N ASP A 190 -15.59 -44.60 -16.51
CA ASP A 190 -16.08 -43.25 -16.16
C ASP A 190 -17.33 -43.41 -15.28
N SER A 191 -17.16 -43.26 -13.96
CA SER A 191 -18.23 -43.33 -12.97
C SER A 191 -18.79 -41.92 -12.69
N ARG A 192 -19.33 -41.27 -13.72
CA ARG A 192 -20.16 -40.06 -13.58
C ARG A 192 -21.64 -40.41 -13.75
N GLY A 193 -22.28 -40.81 -12.64
CA GLY A 193 -23.73 -40.96 -12.56
C GLY A 193 -24.42 -39.64 -12.19
N ALA A 194 -25.45 -39.27 -12.95
CA ALA A 194 -26.28 -38.09 -12.69
C ALA A 194 -27.19 -38.28 -11.46
N ALA A 195 -27.26 -37.26 -10.59
CA ALA A 195 -28.19 -37.24 -9.46
C ALA A 195 -29.61 -36.85 -9.90
N ALA A 196 -30.63 -37.49 -9.32
CA ALA A 196 -32.04 -37.28 -9.64
C ALA A 196 -32.55 -35.90 -9.21
N ALA A 197 -33.38 -35.27 -10.04
CA ALA A 197 -34.01 -33.98 -9.78
C ALA A 197 -35.10 -34.09 -8.70
N GLY A 198 -35.04 -33.22 -7.69
CA GLY A 198 -36.05 -33.11 -6.64
C GLY A 198 -37.33 -32.46 -7.15
N ALA A 199 -38.46 -33.16 -6.99
CA ALA A 199 -39.79 -32.70 -7.37
C ALA A 199 -40.34 -31.68 -6.36
N THR A 200 -40.17 -30.39 -6.64
CA THR A 200 -40.96 -29.32 -5.99
C THR A 200 -41.37 -28.28 -7.02
N ASN A 201 -42.38 -28.60 -7.83
CA ASN A 201 -43.08 -27.61 -8.65
C ASN A 201 -44.58 -27.71 -8.35
N SER A 202 -45.09 -26.70 -7.64
CA SER A 202 -46.52 -26.46 -7.47
C SER A 202 -47.05 -25.69 -8.69
N PRO A 203 -48.23 -25.99 -9.24
CA PRO A 203 -48.72 -25.32 -10.44
C PRO A 203 -49.10 -23.86 -10.14
N MET A 204 -48.45 -22.93 -10.86
CA MET A 204 -48.72 -21.50 -10.82
C MET A 204 -50.01 -21.20 -11.61
N GLU A 205 -50.96 -20.51 -10.98
CA GLU A 205 -52.22 -20.07 -11.56
C GLU A 205 -52.00 -18.87 -12.50
N THR A 206 -52.68 -18.85 -13.64
CA THR A 206 -52.54 -17.84 -14.69
C THR A 206 -53.27 -16.55 -14.30
N VAL A 207 -52.53 -15.46 -14.06
CA VAL A 207 -53.13 -14.14 -13.86
C VAL A 207 -53.66 -13.58 -15.19
N GLY A 208 -54.99 -13.39 -15.25
CA GLY A 208 -55.71 -12.88 -16.42
C GLY A 208 -55.34 -11.45 -16.80
N ALA A 209 -55.46 -11.14 -18.09
CA ALA A 209 -55.14 -9.84 -18.68
C ALA A 209 -56.09 -8.74 -18.18
N ILE A 210 -55.57 -7.79 -17.40
CA ILE A 210 -56.32 -6.58 -17.00
C ILE A 210 -56.11 -5.47 -18.03
N HIS A 211 -57.20 -5.15 -18.73
CA HIS A 211 -57.57 -3.94 -19.47
C HIS A 211 -56.51 -2.86 -19.73
N ARG A 212 -56.04 -2.79 -20.98
CA ARG A 212 -55.38 -1.61 -21.57
C ARG A 212 -56.43 -0.55 -21.90
N ARG A 213 -56.30 0.64 -21.29
CA ARG A 213 -57.12 1.83 -21.57
C ARG A 213 -56.80 2.36 -22.98
N THR A 214 -57.81 2.53 -23.80
CA THR A 214 -57.77 3.23 -25.10
C THR A 214 -57.99 4.73 -24.89
N ASN A 215 -57.06 5.55 -25.39
CA ASN A 215 -57.15 6.99 -25.70
C ASN A 215 -55.77 7.38 -26.26
N GLY A 216 -55.57 8.19 -27.30
CA GLY A 216 -56.43 8.95 -28.18
C GLY A 216 -55.52 9.82 -29.06
N LYS A 217 -55.88 9.97 -30.34
CA LYS A 217 -55.56 11.02 -31.32
C LYS A 217 -54.14 11.65 -31.32
N GLY A 218 -53.46 11.48 -32.46
CA GLY A 218 -52.34 12.34 -32.87
C GLY A 218 -52.04 12.21 -34.36
N LYS A 219 -52.86 12.83 -35.22
CA LYS A 219 -52.49 13.08 -36.62
C LYS A 219 -51.44 14.18 -36.64
N SER A 220 -50.26 13.93 -37.18
CA SER A 220 -49.41 14.98 -37.76
C SER A 220 -48.83 14.51 -39.09
N LYS A 221 -49.33 15.13 -40.16
CA LYS A 221 -48.71 15.22 -41.49
C LYS A 221 -47.66 16.33 -41.39
N GLY A 222 -46.46 16.09 -41.88
CA GLY A 222 -45.43 17.14 -41.95
C GLY A 222 -44.06 16.57 -42.30
N ILE A 223 -43.90 16.19 -43.56
CA ILE A 223 -42.62 15.81 -44.16
C ILE A 223 -41.89 17.12 -44.46
N ALA A 224 -40.75 17.37 -43.84
CA ALA A 224 -39.88 18.49 -44.14
C ALA A 224 -38.74 18.00 -45.04
N GLU A 225 -38.73 18.54 -46.25
CA GLU A 225 -37.66 18.41 -47.25
C GLU A 225 -36.69 19.60 -47.08
N ARG A 226 -35.39 19.32 -47.14
CA ARG A 226 -34.27 20.22 -47.50
C ARG A 226 -34.12 21.57 -46.78
N LEU A 227 -33.06 21.67 -45.96
CA LEU A 227 -31.83 22.42 -46.23
C LEU A 227 -30.71 21.91 -45.32
#